data_AF-A0A2V7Y9V0-F1
#
_entry.id   AF-A0A2V7Y9V0-F1
#
_cell.length_a   1.000
_cell.length_b   1.000
_cell.length_c   1.000
_cell.angle_alpha   90.00
_cell.angle_beta   90.00
_cell.angle_gamma   90.00
#
_symmetry.space_group_name_H-M   'P 1'
#
loop_
_entity.id
_entity.type
_entity.pdbx_description
1 polymer ?
#
loop_
_entity_poly.entity_id
_entity_poly.type
_entity_poly.pdbx_seq_one_letter_code
_entity_poly.pdbx_strand_id
1 'polypeptide(L)'
;MAEDRNATAAFVLAGISLLALLGWRSWRLRTVLALAALAALPGAVRADSGLLYTRPVEVPAQGLVRVPLDLATLRHLGASGEGLRVFGPAGEKIPAWIETAGAQDPETLWSPVGAPGGASFVISREQNLLGLVLSLGGSGSITHLRAHLEGSEDQKAWRPLGDEDLFEIPPGRNGSFLYVLPYPTVQDRFVRITIPDFNANVQNVSPAVSPVLSVPVDRLEPEDANGVTSYQLTFPARGQSPVWLHLDLAGPREAAVRVYAAEKGSWRLLVQGIRRASQPGSRFSIPILTKPLNGRELRIEIAGPGGGPRITGASLDLAQPIVTFRAGSPGRYELRYGDGCSYEGGRNDSPPSRYDDSARIAPGPESARELPPFPRDNASPVTPLDGRFAAAWPVQAAGARPGARWETGRFPTSARLPTTRPWRSPAGDCSRSVPSLAK
;
A
#
# COMPACT_ATOMS: atom_id res chain seq x y z
N MET A 1 38.82 -28.24 -46.42
CA MET A 1 38.64 -26.83 -46.81
C MET A 1 38.91 -26.00 -45.57
N ALA A 2 40.13 -25.48 -45.46
CA ALA A 2 40.59 -24.67 -44.34
C ALA A 2 40.77 -23.25 -44.87
N GLU A 3 39.89 -22.37 -44.40
CA GLU A 3 39.73 -21.00 -44.88
C GLU A 3 40.59 -20.03 -44.06
N ASP A 4 41.10 -19.04 -44.77
CA ASP A 4 42.30 -18.26 -44.53
C ASP A 4 42.09 -17.20 -43.43
N ARG A 5 42.47 -17.51 -42.18
CA ARG A 5 42.42 -16.58 -41.03
C ARG A 5 43.63 -15.63 -40.93
N ASN A 6 44.59 -15.73 -41.85
CA ASN A 6 45.84 -14.97 -41.77
C ASN A 6 45.82 -13.64 -42.54
N ALA A 7 44.83 -13.43 -43.43
CA ALA A 7 44.75 -12.20 -44.23
C ALA A 7 44.22 -10.98 -43.43
N THR A 8 43.36 -11.19 -42.43
CA THR A 8 42.75 -10.10 -41.64
C THR A 8 43.70 -9.51 -40.59
N ALA A 9 44.63 -10.31 -40.05
CA ALA A 9 45.61 -9.81 -39.07
C ALA A 9 46.65 -8.86 -39.70
N ALA A 10 47.01 -9.08 -40.97
CA ALA A 10 47.98 -8.25 -41.68
C ALA A 10 47.46 -6.84 -41.99
N PHE A 11 46.15 -6.69 -42.28
CA PHE A 11 45.54 -5.39 -42.57
C PHE A 11 45.40 -4.49 -41.33
N VAL A 12 45.14 -5.08 -40.16
CA VAL A 12 45.02 -4.32 -38.90
C VAL A 12 46.39 -3.79 -38.46
N LEU A 13 47.45 -4.58 -38.60
CA LEU A 13 48.82 -4.17 -38.23
C LEU A 13 49.41 -3.12 -39.19
N ALA A 14 49.07 -3.18 -40.48
CA ALA A 14 49.47 -2.16 -41.45
C ALA A 14 48.77 -0.81 -41.17
N GLY A 15 47.49 -0.83 -40.79
CA GLY A 15 46.73 0.39 -40.44
C GLY A 15 47.25 1.09 -39.17
N ILE A 16 47.62 0.32 -38.14
CA ILE A 16 48.19 0.85 -36.89
C ILE A 16 49.57 1.48 -37.12
N SER A 17 50.39 0.87 -37.97
CA SER A 17 51.73 1.37 -38.30
C SER A 17 51.69 2.67 -39.11
N LEU A 18 50.72 2.79 -40.03
CA LEU A 18 50.49 4.01 -40.81
C LEU A 18 50.02 5.18 -39.92
N LEU A 19 49.15 4.90 -38.94
CA LEU A 19 48.67 5.89 -37.96
C LEU A 19 49.78 6.32 -36.99
N ALA A 20 50.70 5.43 -36.62
CA ALA A 20 51.85 5.77 -35.78
C ALA A 20 52.87 6.68 -36.50
N LEU A 21 53.06 6.50 -37.82
CA LEU A 21 53.98 7.32 -38.62
C LEU A 21 53.41 8.72 -38.94
N LEU A 22 52.08 8.85 -39.09
CA LEU A 22 51.41 10.14 -39.30
C LEU A 22 51.30 10.98 -38.01
N GLY A 23 51.38 10.36 -36.84
CA GLY A 23 51.21 11.00 -35.53
C GLY A 23 52.41 11.79 -34.99
N TRP A 24 53.58 11.75 -35.63
CA TRP A 24 54.78 12.39 -35.09
C TRP A 24 54.84 13.92 -35.33
N ARG A 25 54.09 14.46 -36.29
CA ARG A 25 54.28 15.86 -36.74
C ARG A 25 53.17 16.84 -36.37
N SER A 26 52.15 16.44 -35.60
CA SER A 26 51.02 17.32 -35.28
C SER A 26 50.58 17.21 -33.82
N TRP A 27 51.16 18.07 -32.97
CA TRP A 27 50.73 18.25 -31.57
C TRP A 27 49.24 18.62 -31.43
N ARG A 28 48.57 19.08 -32.49
CA ARG A 28 47.14 19.42 -32.48
C ARG A 28 46.17 18.24 -32.66
N LEU A 29 46.66 17.06 -33.08
CA LEU A 29 45.81 15.86 -33.25
C LEU A 29 45.67 15.02 -31.99
N ARG A 30 46.58 15.18 -31.01
CA ARG A 30 46.51 14.48 -29.72
C ARG A 30 45.32 14.91 -28.87
N THR A 31 44.89 16.16 -28.96
CA THR A 31 43.71 16.68 -28.24
C THR A 31 42.39 16.12 -28.79
N VAL A 32 42.30 15.89 -30.10
CA VAL A 32 41.08 15.35 -30.72
C VAL A 32 40.94 13.84 -30.46
N LEU A 33 42.05 13.09 -30.51
CA LEU A 33 42.02 11.66 -30.18
C LEU A 33 41.80 11.38 -28.69
N ALA A 34 42.31 12.25 -27.80
CA ALA A 34 42.02 12.14 -26.36
C ALA A 34 40.53 12.42 -26.03
N LEU A 35 39.85 13.30 -26.80
CA LEU A 35 38.42 13.52 -26.65
C LEU A 35 37.58 12.35 -27.21
N ALA A 36 38.00 11.74 -28.32
CA ALA A 36 37.30 10.60 -28.91
C ALA A 36 37.45 9.31 -28.06
N ALA A 37 38.59 9.12 -27.40
CA ALA A 37 38.79 8.00 -26.47
C ALA A 37 37.97 8.13 -25.16
N LEU A 38 37.61 9.36 -24.76
CA LEU A 38 36.74 9.59 -23.59
C LEU A 38 35.26 9.28 -23.89
N ALA A 39 34.85 9.33 -25.16
CA ALA A 39 33.48 9.01 -25.59
C ALA A 39 33.22 7.49 -25.74
N ALA A 40 34.27 6.66 -25.69
CA ALA A 40 34.19 5.20 -25.78
C ALA A 40 34.30 4.50 -24.41
N LEU A 41 34.28 5.25 -23.30
CA LEU A 41 34.08 4.66 -21.98
C LEU A 41 32.64 4.11 -21.92
N PRO A 42 32.42 2.83 -21.57
CA PRO A 42 31.08 2.33 -21.30
C PRO A 42 30.48 3.25 -20.26
N GLY A 43 29.34 3.87 -20.63
CA GLY A 43 28.66 4.83 -19.78
C GLY A 43 28.57 4.25 -18.39
N ALA A 44 29.27 4.88 -17.44
CA ALA A 44 29.16 4.54 -16.04
C ALA A 44 27.66 4.56 -15.74
N VAL A 45 27.10 3.37 -15.53
CA VAL A 45 25.74 3.18 -15.04
C VAL A 45 25.64 4.12 -13.87
N ARG A 46 24.88 5.21 -14.04
CA ARG A 46 24.60 6.15 -12.95
C ARG A 46 24.15 5.26 -11.81
N ALA A 47 24.91 5.25 -10.72
CA ALA A 47 24.53 4.53 -9.54
C ALA A 47 23.22 5.17 -9.07
N ASP A 48 22.09 4.58 -9.45
CA ASP A 48 20.78 4.86 -8.84
C ASP A 48 20.89 4.41 -7.38
N SER A 49 21.52 5.26 -6.56
CA SER A 49 22.09 4.95 -5.26
C SER A 49 21.04 4.88 -4.14
N GLY A 50 19.77 4.69 -4.49
CA GLY A 50 18.67 4.56 -3.55
C GLY A 50 17.76 3.36 -3.81
N LEU A 51 17.79 2.73 -4.99
CA LEU A 51 16.89 1.62 -5.30
C LEU A 51 17.46 0.33 -4.70
N LEU A 52 17.00 0.00 -3.48
CA LEU A 52 17.53 -1.06 -2.62
C LEU A 52 16.99 -2.45 -2.96
N TYR A 53 15.86 -2.55 -3.63
CA TYR A 53 15.17 -3.82 -3.89
C TYR A 53 14.84 -3.95 -5.37
N THR A 54 14.93 -5.18 -5.88
CA THR A 54 14.58 -5.49 -7.25
C THR A 54 13.75 -6.75 -7.40
N ARG A 55 12.93 -6.80 -8.47
CA ARG A 55 12.10 -7.96 -8.85
C ARG A 55 12.07 -8.15 -10.35
N PRO A 56 12.29 -9.38 -10.85
CA PRO A 56 12.15 -9.66 -12.26
C PRO A 56 10.68 -9.80 -12.67
N VAL A 57 10.37 -9.41 -13.90
CA VAL A 57 9.09 -9.62 -14.56
C VAL A 57 9.39 -10.20 -15.94
N GLU A 58 9.04 -11.46 -16.15
CA GLU A 58 9.26 -12.15 -17.42
C GLU A 58 8.12 -11.83 -18.39
N VAL A 59 8.41 -11.00 -19.39
CA VAL A 59 7.42 -10.53 -20.36
C VAL A 59 7.50 -11.38 -21.64
N PRO A 60 6.43 -12.14 -21.99
CA PRO A 60 6.48 -13.10 -23.10
C PRO A 60 6.35 -12.45 -24.48
N ALA A 61 5.74 -11.26 -24.57
CA ALA A 61 5.48 -10.56 -25.83
C ALA A 61 5.47 -9.04 -25.62
N GLN A 62 5.69 -8.28 -26.69
CA GLN A 62 5.51 -6.83 -26.70
C GLN A 62 4.05 -6.47 -26.40
N GLY A 63 3.81 -5.40 -25.65
CA GLY A 63 2.45 -4.94 -25.36
C GLY A 63 2.29 -4.27 -24.00
N LEU A 64 1.04 -4.13 -23.57
CA LEU A 64 0.71 -3.59 -22.26
C LEU A 64 0.88 -4.68 -21.19
N VAL A 65 1.65 -4.39 -20.15
CA VAL A 65 1.93 -5.30 -19.05
C VAL A 65 1.35 -4.75 -17.76
N ARG A 66 0.65 -5.60 -17.01
CA ARG A 66 0.09 -5.31 -15.69
C ARG A 66 0.71 -6.24 -14.65
N VAL A 67 1.39 -5.67 -13.67
CA VAL A 67 2.07 -6.40 -12.60
C VAL A 67 1.41 -6.06 -11.26
N PRO A 68 0.65 -6.98 -10.65
CA PRO A 68 0.09 -6.78 -9.32
C PRO A 68 1.20 -6.75 -8.28
N LEU A 69 1.20 -5.73 -7.41
CA LEU A 69 2.18 -5.59 -6.33
C LEU A 69 1.75 -6.40 -5.12
N ASP A 70 2.66 -7.14 -4.52
CA ASP A 70 2.41 -7.85 -3.27
C ASP A 70 2.82 -7.06 -2.04
N LEU A 71 2.56 -7.63 -0.86
CA LEU A 71 2.82 -6.98 0.40
C LEU A 71 4.31 -6.68 0.65
N ALA A 72 5.20 -7.57 0.20
CA ALA A 72 6.65 -7.38 0.34
C ALA A 72 7.09 -6.11 -0.37
N THR A 73 6.67 -5.96 -1.63
CA THR A 73 6.96 -4.78 -2.45
C THR A 73 6.41 -3.50 -1.83
N LEU A 74 5.14 -3.53 -1.39
CA LEU A 74 4.46 -2.36 -0.83
C LEU A 74 5.13 -1.82 0.43
N ARG A 75 5.74 -2.68 1.25
CA ARG A 75 6.46 -2.27 2.48
C ARG A 75 7.66 -1.36 2.20
N HIS A 76 8.22 -1.44 0.99
CA HIS A 76 9.39 -0.68 0.56
C HIS A 76 9.05 0.53 -0.32
N LEU A 77 7.76 0.76 -0.59
CA LEU A 77 7.29 1.90 -1.37
C LEU A 77 6.80 3.03 -0.48
N GLY A 78 6.97 4.27 -0.97
CA GLY A 78 6.35 5.44 -0.37
C GLY A 78 4.85 5.52 -0.67
N ALA A 79 4.21 6.62 -0.28
CA ALA A 79 2.77 6.78 -0.50
C ALA A 79 2.46 6.74 -2.00
N SER A 80 1.40 6.03 -2.40
CA SER A 80 1.01 5.91 -3.82
C SER A 80 2.08 5.28 -4.73
N GLY A 81 3.02 4.51 -4.17
CA GLY A 81 4.04 3.80 -4.94
C GLY A 81 5.26 4.64 -5.33
N GLU A 82 5.50 5.73 -4.59
CA GLU A 82 6.77 6.47 -4.64
C GLU A 82 7.97 5.53 -4.50
N GLY A 83 9.00 5.85 -5.28
CA GLY A 83 10.24 5.08 -5.39
C GLY A 83 10.21 3.89 -6.33
N LEU A 84 9.07 3.52 -6.93
CA LEU A 84 9.05 2.48 -7.96
C LEU A 84 9.60 2.99 -9.30
N ARG A 85 10.43 2.15 -9.95
CA ARG A 85 10.94 2.32 -11.31
C ARG A 85 10.87 0.99 -12.05
N VAL A 86 10.62 1.05 -13.37
CA VAL A 86 10.65 -0.13 -14.25
C VAL A 86 11.81 0.01 -15.22
N PHE A 87 12.58 -1.06 -15.38
CA PHE A 87 13.69 -1.12 -16.33
C PHE A 87 13.43 -2.23 -17.34
N GLY A 88 13.71 -1.93 -18.61
CA GLY A 88 13.61 -2.88 -19.71
C GLY A 88 14.81 -3.83 -19.79
N PRO A 89 14.76 -4.81 -20.70
CA PRO A 89 15.81 -5.83 -20.84
C PRO A 89 17.18 -5.26 -21.20
N ALA A 90 17.25 -4.08 -21.83
CA ALA A 90 18.51 -3.40 -22.14
C ALA A 90 18.95 -2.43 -21.02
N GLY A 91 18.26 -2.42 -19.88
CA GLY A 91 18.55 -1.56 -18.73
C GLY A 91 18.03 -0.12 -18.88
N GLU A 92 17.24 0.15 -19.91
CA GLU A 92 16.58 1.42 -20.13
C GLU A 92 15.42 1.62 -19.14
N LYS A 93 15.22 2.85 -18.67
CA LYS A 93 14.07 3.16 -17.81
C LYS A 93 12.80 3.23 -18.65
N ILE A 94 11.78 2.48 -18.24
CA ILE A 94 10.47 2.40 -18.88
C ILE A 94 9.46 3.24 -18.09
N PRO A 95 8.68 4.12 -18.75
CA PRO A 95 7.55 4.78 -18.12
C PRO A 95 6.56 3.74 -17.58
N ALA A 96 6.14 3.94 -16.33
CA ALA A 96 5.13 3.12 -15.70
C ALA A 96 4.02 4.02 -15.14
N TRP A 97 2.94 3.38 -14.73
CA TRP A 97 1.83 3.95 -13.98
C TRP A 97 1.48 3.01 -12.84
N ILE A 98 1.03 3.54 -11.71
CA ILE A 98 0.54 2.75 -10.60
C ILE A 98 -0.94 3.02 -10.46
N GLU A 99 -1.73 2.00 -10.75
CA GLU A 99 -3.17 2.02 -10.58
C GLU A 99 -3.51 1.33 -9.27
N THR A 100 -4.08 2.06 -8.32
CA THR A 100 -4.86 1.40 -7.28
C THR A 100 -6.24 1.13 -7.87
N ALA A 101 -6.67 -0.13 -7.86
CA ALA A 101 -8.02 -0.47 -8.24
C ALA A 101 -8.98 0.16 -7.22
N GLY A 102 -9.45 1.38 -7.53
CA GLY A 102 -10.63 1.96 -6.88
C GLY A 102 -11.87 1.22 -7.33
N ALA A 103 -12.92 1.27 -6.50
CA ALA A 103 -14.27 0.83 -6.86
C ALA A 103 -14.57 1.25 -8.30
N GLN A 104 -14.96 0.28 -9.12
CA GLN A 104 -15.24 0.48 -10.54
C GLN A 104 -16.26 1.60 -10.71
N ASP A 105 -16.13 2.40 -11.78
CA ASP A 105 -17.29 3.14 -12.27
C ASP A 105 -18.40 2.12 -12.52
N PRO A 106 -19.60 2.30 -11.95
CA PRO A 106 -20.69 1.35 -12.10
C PRO A 106 -21.02 1.22 -13.58
N GLU A 107 -20.73 0.06 -14.17
CA GLU A 107 -21.62 -0.40 -15.23
C GLU A 107 -22.98 -0.66 -14.59
N THR A 108 -24.05 -0.21 -15.24
CA THR A 108 -25.42 -0.32 -14.74
C THR A 108 -25.83 -1.78 -14.74
N LEU A 109 -25.66 -2.45 -13.60
CA LEU A 109 -25.86 -3.90 -13.46
C LEU A 109 -27.18 -4.30 -12.81
N TRP A 110 -28.15 -3.38 -12.79
CA TRP A 110 -29.39 -3.58 -12.05
C TRP A 110 -30.61 -3.23 -12.87
N SER A 111 -31.66 -4.01 -12.65
CA SER A 111 -33.02 -3.71 -13.08
C SER A 111 -33.82 -3.34 -11.84
N PRO A 112 -34.38 -2.12 -11.73
CA PRO A 112 -35.31 -1.81 -10.65
C PRO A 112 -36.50 -2.77 -10.74
N VAL A 113 -36.81 -3.44 -9.64
CA VAL A 113 -38.07 -4.17 -9.50
C VAL A 113 -38.94 -3.33 -8.60
N GLY A 114 -40.02 -2.77 -9.13
CA GLY A 114 -40.98 -2.01 -8.33
C GLY A 114 -41.52 -2.88 -7.21
N ALA A 115 -41.24 -2.51 -5.96
CA ALA A 115 -41.79 -3.18 -4.79
C ALA A 115 -42.70 -2.21 -4.03
N PRO A 116 -43.91 -2.62 -3.62
CA PRO A 116 -44.75 -1.80 -2.76
C PRO A 116 -44.07 -1.66 -1.39
N GLY A 117 -43.80 -0.42 -0.97
CA GLY A 117 -43.29 -0.11 0.38
C GLY A 117 -41.76 -0.07 0.53
N GLY A 118 -40.98 -0.03 -0.55
CA GLY A 118 -39.52 0.13 -0.47
C GLY A 118 -38.82 -0.06 -1.81
N ALA A 119 -37.49 0.04 -1.81
CA ALA A 119 -36.68 -0.19 -3.00
C ALA A 119 -36.23 -1.64 -3.05
N SER A 120 -36.42 -2.30 -4.20
CA SER A 120 -35.98 -3.67 -4.42
C SER A 120 -35.12 -3.81 -5.69
N PHE A 121 -34.01 -4.53 -5.55
CA PHE A 121 -33.00 -4.71 -6.60
C PHE A 121 -32.68 -6.19 -6.72
N VAL A 122 -32.48 -6.68 -7.94
CA VAL A 122 -32.03 -8.05 -8.22
C VAL A 122 -30.66 -8.00 -8.89
N ILE A 123 -29.73 -8.82 -8.39
CA ILE A 123 -28.35 -8.86 -8.83
C ILE A 123 -27.98 -10.29 -9.20
N SER A 124 -27.26 -10.46 -10.32
CA SER A 124 -26.70 -11.73 -10.76
C SER A 124 -25.29 -11.94 -10.21
N ARG A 125 -25.02 -13.14 -9.69
CA ARG A 125 -23.73 -13.56 -9.11
C ARG A 125 -22.68 -13.94 -10.16
N GLU A 126 -22.96 -13.80 -11.45
CA GLU A 126 -21.94 -14.03 -12.50
C GLU A 126 -20.71 -13.11 -12.38
N GLN A 127 -20.76 -12.15 -11.47
CA GLN A 127 -19.68 -11.26 -11.12
C GLN A 127 -19.17 -11.58 -9.72
N ASN A 128 -17.85 -11.69 -9.54
CA ASN A 128 -17.23 -11.91 -8.24
C ASN A 128 -17.34 -10.64 -7.38
N LEU A 129 -18.50 -10.41 -6.78
CA LEU A 129 -18.82 -9.21 -6.02
C LEU A 129 -18.32 -9.32 -4.59
N LEU A 130 -17.54 -8.33 -4.13
CA LEU A 130 -17.17 -8.24 -2.70
C LEU A 130 -18.25 -7.54 -1.87
N GLY A 131 -19.03 -6.65 -2.49
CA GLY A 131 -20.07 -5.87 -1.82
C GLY A 131 -20.79 -4.95 -2.80
N LEU A 132 -21.84 -4.31 -2.30
CA LEU A 132 -22.71 -3.43 -3.07
C LEU A 132 -22.71 -2.04 -2.48
N VAL A 133 -22.36 -1.06 -3.31
CA VAL A 133 -22.34 0.35 -2.93
C VAL A 133 -23.60 1.00 -3.46
N LEU A 134 -24.50 1.40 -2.57
CA LEU A 134 -25.69 2.18 -2.86
C LEU A 134 -25.37 3.67 -2.68
N SER A 135 -25.38 4.41 -3.78
CA SER A 135 -25.31 5.87 -3.73
C SER A 135 -26.72 6.45 -3.61
N LEU A 136 -26.99 7.15 -2.51
CA LEU A 136 -28.28 7.75 -2.27
C LEU A 136 -28.26 9.24 -2.63
N GLY A 137 -29.23 9.68 -3.41
CA GLY A 137 -29.48 11.10 -3.65
C GLY A 137 -30.26 11.73 -2.50
N GLY A 138 -29.75 12.84 -1.95
CA GLY A 138 -30.46 13.63 -0.93
C GLY A 138 -29.54 14.17 0.18
N SER A 139 -30.01 15.18 0.91
CA SER A 139 -29.31 15.75 2.07
C SER A 139 -29.84 15.11 3.36
N GLY A 140 -29.17 14.07 3.85
CA GLY A 140 -29.52 13.46 5.13
C GLY A 140 -28.86 12.10 5.36
N SER A 141 -28.30 11.92 6.55
CA SER A 141 -27.93 10.60 7.06
C SER A 141 -29.19 9.87 7.51
N ILE A 142 -29.41 8.68 6.95
CA ILE A 142 -30.33 7.70 7.50
C ILE A 142 -29.50 6.71 8.31
N THR A 143 -29.51 6.90 9.61
CA THR A 143 -28.89 5.97 10.55
C THR A 143 -29.67 4.65 10.54
N HIS A 144 -28.94 3.54 10.34
CA HIS A 144 -29.44 2.16 10.50
C HIS A 144 -30.40 1.66 9.41
N LEU A 145 -30.05 1.88 8.15
CA LEU A 145 -30.71 1.17 7.05
C LEU A 145 -30.46 -0.33 7.14
N ARG A 146 -31.49 -1.12 6.88
CA ARG A 146 -31.45 -2.58 6.88
C ARG A 146 -32.02 -3.12 5.59
N ALA A 147 -31.34 -4.09 4.98
CA ALA A 147 -31.80 -4.78 3.79
C ALA A 147 -32.31 -6.17 4.15
N HIS A 148 -33.44 -6.55 3.59
CA HIS A 148 -33.91 -7.92 3.51
C HIS A 148 -33.31 -8.59 2.28
N LEU A 149 -32.72 -9.77 2.46
CA LEU A 149 -32.02 -10.51 1.41
C LEU A 149 -32.77 -11.80 1.07
N GLU A 150 -33.01 -12.01 -0.22
CA GLU A 150 -33.58 -13.25 -0.75
C GLU A 150 -32.69 -13.83 -1.85
N GLY A 151 -32.59 -15.15 -1.92
CA GLY A 151 -31.81 -15.89 -2.92
C GLY A 151 -32.70 -16.62 -3.90
N SER A 152 -32.25 -16.75 -5.15
CA SER A 152 -32.93 -17.53 -6.18
C SER A 152 -31.93 -18.10 -7.19
N GLU A 153 -32.17 -19.31 -7.68
CA GLU A 153 -31.40 -19.87 -8.80
C GLU A 153 -31.97 -19.45 -10.17
N ASP A 154 -33.25 -19.06 -10.23
CA ASP A 154 -34.01 -18.91 -11.49
C ASP A 154 -34.85 -17.62 -11.58
N GLN A 155 -34.79 -16.75 -10.57
CA GLN A 155 -35.60 -15.55 -10.37
C GLN A 155 -37.11 -15.78 -10.16
N LYS A 156 -37.58 -17.03 -10.09
CA LYS A 156 -38.99 -17.35 -9.90
C LYS A 156 -39.28 -17.77 -8.47
N ALA A 157 -38.45 -18.64 -7.91
CA ALA A 157 -38.56 -19.07 -6.52
C ALA A 157 -37.54 -18.34 -5.66
N TRP A 158 -38.01 -17.65 -4.62
CA TRP A 158 -37.18 -16.84 -3.72
C TRP A 158 -37.21 -17.44 -2.32
N ARG A 159 -36.03 -17.56 -1.72
CA ARG A 159 -35.86 -18.01 -0.33
C ARG A 159 -35.24 -16.90 0.51
N PRO A 160 -35.67 -16.71 1.77
CA PRO A 160 -35.05 -15.74 2.65
C PRO A 160 -33.61 -16.17 2.98
N LEU A 161 -32.68 -15.24 2.83
CA LEU A 161 -31.27 -15.39 3.23
C LEU A 161 -31.01 -14.76 4.59
N GLY A 162 -31.81 -13.76 4.97
CA GLY A 162 -31.71 -13.04 6.23
C GLY A 162 -31.88 -11.55 6.02
N ASP A 163 -31.54 -10.78 7.05
CA ASP A 163 -31.45 -9.34 6.95
C ASP A 163 -30.03 -8.88 7.30
N GLU A 164 -29.57 -7.83 6.63
CA GLU A 164 -28.24 -7.26 6.84
C GLU A 164 -28.33 -5.75 7.04
N ASP A 165 -27.57 -5.25 8.00
CA ASP A 165 -27.47 -3.81 8.27
C ASP A 165 -26.50 -3.17 7.26
N LEU A 166 -26.88 -2.01 6.72
CA LEU A 166 -26.04 -1.24 5.81
C LEU A 166 -25.09 -0.34 6.60
N PHE A 167 -23.88 -0.22 6.08
CA PHE A 167 -22.91 0.71 6.61
C PHE A 167 -23.00 2.04 5.90
N GLU A 168 -22.93 3.11 6.67
CA GLU A 168 -22.89 4.47 6.16
C GLU A 168 -21.44 4.93 6.03
N ILE A 169 -21.06 5.32 4.83
CA ILE A 169 -19.82 6.04 4.54
C ILE A 169 -20.18 7.52 4.49
N PRO A 170 -19.62 8.35 5.40
CA PRO A 170 -19.89 9.78 5.43
C PRO A 170 -19.58 10.44 4.09
N PRO A 171 -20.31 11.51 3.74
CA PRO A 171 -20.16 12.15 2.45
C PRO A 171 -18.75 12.69 2.27
N GLY A 172 -18.22 12.48 1.07
CA GLY A 172 -17.05 13.22 0.60
C GLY A 172 -17.40 14.69 0.36
N ARG A 173 -16.49 15.43 -0.29
CA ARG A 173 -16.72 16.84 -0.65
C ARG A 173 -17.98 17.09 -1.51
N ASN A 174 -18.50 16.05 -2.15
CA ASN A 174 -19.66 16.12 -3.05
C ASN A 174 -21.01 15.98 -2.33
N GLY A 175 -21.03 15.77 -1.01
CA GLY A 175 -22.24 15.84 -0.18
C GLY A 175 -23.15 14.59 -0.18
N SER A 176 -22.93 13.61 -1.06
CA SER A 176 -23.72 12.37 -1.09
C SER A 176 -23.23 11.33 -0.08
N PHE A 177 -24.16 10.73 0.67
CA PHE A 177 -23.89 9.57 1.52
C PHE A 177 -23.83 8.30 0.67
N LEU A 178 -22.88 7.43 0.98
CA LEU A 178 -22.81 6.09 0.38
C LEU A 178 -23.19 5.07 1.44
N TYR A 179 -24.03 4.12 1.06
CA TYR A 179 -24.40 3.01 1.91
C TYR A 179 -23.85 1.73 1.31
N VAL A 180 -23.15 0.94 2.10
CA VAL A 180 -22.51 -0.27 1.61
C VAL A 180 -23.09 -1.47 2.32
N LEU A 181 -23.54 -2.41 1.51
CA LEU A 181 -24.04 -3.71 1.95
C LEU A 181 -22.95 -4.76 1.65
N PRO A 182 -22.42 -5.45 2.67
CA PRO A 182 -21.59 -6.62 2.47
C PRO A 182 -22.33 -7.66 1.61
N TYR A 183 -21.67 -8.21 0.58
CA TYR A 183 -22.34 -9.20 -0.25
C TYR A 183 -22.51 -10.50 0.55
N PRO A 184 -23.72 -11.07 0.65
CA PRO A 184 -23.93 -12.29 1.41
C PRO A 184 -23.17 -13.45 0.76
N THR A 185 -22.51 -14.29 1.58
CA THR A 185 -21.82 -15.49 1.07
C THR A 185 -22.86 -16.59 0.81
N VAL A 186 -23.54 -16.52 -0.33
CA VAL A 186 -24.63 -17.44 -0.71
C VAL A 186 -24.34 -18.17 -2.01
N GLN A 187 -24.95 -19.35 -2.16
CA GLN A 187 -24.75 -20.17 -3.36
C GLN A 187 -25.65 -19.74 -4.52
N ASP A 188 -26.76 -19.06 -4.23
CA ASP A 188 -27.76 -18.65 -5.22
C ASP A 188 -27.18 -17.80 -6.35
N ARG A 189 -27.66 -18.04 -7.58
CA ARG A 189 -27.29 -17.26 -8.77
C ARG A 189 -27.79 -15.83 -8.74
N PHE A 190 -28.96 -15.59 -8.15
CA PHE A 190 -29.58 -14.28 -8.05
C PHE A 190 -29.83 -13.92 -6.59
N VAL A 191 -29.54 -12.67 -6.24
CA VAL A 191 -29.83 -12.11 -4.92
C VAL A 191 -30.75 -10.92 -5.10
N ARG A 192 -31.88 -10.93 -4.39
CA ARG A 192 -32.77 -9.78 -4.26
C ARG A 192 -32.52 -9.09 -2.95
N ILE A 193 -32.47 -7.77 -3.01
CA ILE A 193 -32.20 -6.88 -1.90
C ILE A 193 -33.36 -5.93 -1.80
N THR A 194 -34.07 -5.97 -0.69
CA THR A 194 -35.22 -5.12 -0.44
C THR A 194 -34.94 -4.25 0.78
N ILE A 195 -34.99 -2.93 0.61
CA ILE A 195 -34.83 -1.98 1.71
C ILE A 195 -36.23 -1.43 2.02
N PRO A 196 -36.86 -1.85 3.13
CA PRO A 196 -38.21 -1.41 3.49
C PRO A 196 -38.22 0.10 3.79
N ASP A 197 -39.36 0.73 3.54
CA ASP A 197 -39.63 2.16 3.78
C ASP A 197 -38.67 3.12 3.07
N PHE A 198 -37.92 2.60 2.09
CA PHE A 198 -36.89 3.32 1.40
C PHE A 198 -37.36 3.73 0.00
N ASN A 199 -37.68 5.02 -0.17
CA ASN A 199 -38.17 5.62 -1.41
C ASN A 199 -37.11 6.49 -2.14
N ALA A 200 -35.83 6.41 -1.78
CA ALA A 200 -34.83 7.27 -2.42
C ALA A 200 -34.46 6.80 -3.83
N ASN A 201 -34.11 7.77 -4.67
CA ASN A 201 -33.57 7.53 -5.99
C ASN A 201 -32.15 6.95 -5.83
N VAL A 202 -32.03 5.62 -5.85
CA VAL A 202 -30.73 4.95 -5.86
C VAL A 202 -30.03 5.32 -7.15
N GLN A 203 -28.97 6.12 -7.03
CA GLN A 203 -28.31 6.68 -8.19
C GLN A 203 -27.40 5.66 -8.86
N ASN A 204 -26.72 4.86 -8.05
CA ASN A 204 -25.75 3.88 -8.52
C ASN A 204 -25.66 2.70 -7.55
N VAL A 205 -25.52 1.51 -8.12
CA VAL A 205 -25.14 0.27 -7.42
C VAL A 205 -23.87 -0.24 -8.07
N SER A 206 -22.72 -0.06 -7.40
CA SER A 206 -21.43 -0.51 -7.93
C SER A 206 -20.97 -1.79 -7.25
N PRO A 207 -20.50 -2.79 -8.01
CA PRO A 207 -19.79 -3.90 -7.44
C PRO A 207 -18.41 -3.46 -6.94
N ALA A 208 -18.06 -3.83 -5.70
CA ALA A 208 -16.67 -3.74 -5.26
C ALA A 208 -15.89 -4.92 -5.86
N VAL A 209 -15.16 -4.70 -6.95
CA VAL A 209 -14.29 -5.71 -7.59
C VAL A 209 -12.87 -5.19 -7.63
N SER A 210 -11.99 -5.80 -6.85
CA SER A 210 -10.55 -5.59 -6.95
C SER A 210 -9.84 -6.85 -6.50
N PRO A 211 -8.70 -7.23 -7.10
CA PRO A 211 -7.77 -8.09 -6.40
C PRO A 211 -7.43 -7.43 -5.06
N VAL A 212 -7.53 -8.20 -3.98
CA VAL A 212 -7.24 -7.74 -2.63
C VAL A 212 -6.05 -8.48 -2.05
N LEU A 213 -5.29 -7.78 -1.22
CA LEU A 213 -4.28 -8.36 -0.36
C LEU A 213 -4.87 -8.44 1.05
N SER A 214 -5.16 -9.64 1.51
CA SER A 214 -5.57 -9.88 2.90
C SER A 214 -4.35 -9.84 3.80
N VAL A 215 -4.36 -8.94 4.77
CA VAL A 215 -3.29 -8.76 5.75
C VAL A 215 -3.84 -9.10 7.14
N PRO A 216 -3.27 -10.08 7.85
CA PRO A 216 -3.63 -10.32 9.24
C PRO A 216 -3.21 -9.13 10.10
N VAL A 217 -4.00 -8.84 11.13
CA VAL A 217 -3.66 -7.84 12.14
C VAL A 217 -3.05 -8.56 13.33
N ASP A 218 -1.75 -8.37 13.54
CA ASP A 218 -1.00 -9.14 14.54
C ASP A 218 -1.26 -8.69 15.99
N ARG A 219 -1.70 -7.45 16.21
CA ARG A 219 -1.91 -6.91 17.57
C ARG A 219 -3.05 -5.91 17.62
N LEU A 220 -3.98 -6.16 18.53
CA LEU A 220 -5.10 -5.29 18.86
C LEU A 220 -5.11 -5.05 20.36
N GLU A 221 -4.71 -3.87 20.78
CA GLU A 221 -4.80 -3.48 22.19
C GLU A 221 -6.09 -2.67 22.38
N PRO A 222 -7.02 -3.15 23.24
CA PRO A 222 -8.23 -2.41 23.54
C PRO A 222 -7.90 -1.22 24.46
N GLU A 223 -8.47 -0.08 24.13
CA GLU A 223 -8.52 1.11 24.97
C GLU A 223 -9.98 1.40 25.29
N ASP A 224 -10.38 1.13 26.54
CA ASP A 224 -11.75 1.31 27.03
C ASP A 224 -11.93 2.73 27.58
N ALA A 225 -12.89 3.47 27.03
CA ALA A 225 -13.26 4.80 27.50
C ALA A 225 -14.77 5.02 27.35
N ASN A 226 -15.44 5.45 28.43
CA ASN A 226 -16.85 5.85 28.41
C ASN A 226 -17.82 4.82 27.80
N GLY A 227 -17.60 3.51 28.04
CA GLY A 227 -18.45 2.44 27.49
C GLY A 227 -18.22 2.15 26.01
N VAL A 228 -17.16 2.70 25.42
CA VAL A 228 -16.68 2.41 24.08
C VAL A 228 -15.31 1.73 24.20
N THR A 229 -15.15 0.60 23.53
CA THR A 229 -13.83 -0.03 23.35
C THR A 229 -13.26 0.41 22.03
N SER A 230 -12.07 1.00 22.06
CA SER A 230 -11.36 1.41 20.85
C SER A 230 -10.12 0.57 20.60
N TYR A 231 -9.80 0.40 19.32
CA TYR A 231 -8.70 -0.43 18.85
C TYR A 231 -7.92 0.34 17.80
N GLN A 232 -6.59 0.26 17.86
CA GLN A 232 -5.72 0.85 16.84
C GLN A 232 -5.15 -0.25 15.94
N LEU A 233 -5.17 0.01 14.64
CA LEU A 233 -4.66 -0.86 13.59
C LEU A 233 -3.59 -0.11 12.81
N THR A 234 -2.46 -0.75 12.52
CA THR A 234 -1.40 -0.18 11.69
C THR A 234 -1.27 -0.92 10.37
N PHE A 235 -1.35 -0.19 9.25
CA PHE A 235 -1.11 -0.68 7.91
C PHE A 235 0.37 -1.05 7.70
N PRO A 236 0.65 -2.07 6.89
CA PRO A 236 2.01 -2.46 6.53
C PRO A 236 2.75 -1.40 5.71
N ALA A 237 2.04 -0.52 4.98
CA ALA A 237 2.63 0.59 4.25
C ALA A 237 1.69 1.82 4.19
N ARG A 238 2.22 2.98 3.77
CA ARG A 238 1.43 4.21 3.51
C ARG A 238 0.78 4.13 2.13
N GLY A 239 -0.23 4.97 1.88
CA GLY A 239 -0.85 5.10 0.57
C GLY A 239 -1.66 3.88 0.15
N GLN A 240 -2.10 3.07 1.12
CA GLN A 240 -2.91 1.89 0.88
C GLN A 240 -4.40 2.23 0.90
N SER A 241 -5.20 1.54 0.09
CA SER A 241 -6.66 1.69 0.05
C SER A 241 -7.30 0.50 0.74
N PRO A 242 -7.73 0.61 2.01
CA PRO A 242 -8.51 -0.44 2.64
C PRO A 242 -9.87 -0.60 1.96
N VAL A 243 -10.23 -1.83 1.66
CA VAL A 243 -11.48 -2.22 1.01
C VAL A 243 -12.42 -2.82 2.05
N TRP A 244 -11.95 -3.83 2.78
CA TRP A 244 -12.69 -4.51 3.84
C TRP A 244 -11.85 -4.63 5.11
N LEU A 245 -12.52 -4.48 6.24
CA LEU A 245 -11.99 -4.83 7.55
C LEU A 245 -12.82 -5.98 8.09
N HIS A 246 -12.20 -7.14 8.27
CA HIS A 246 -12.82 -8.30 8.89
C HIS A 246 -12.45 -8.37 10.35
N LEU A 247 -13.45 -8.47 11.22
CA LEU A 247 -13.30 -8.57 12.67
C LEU A 247 -13.92 -9.87 13.16
N ASP A 248 -13.20 -10.62 13.96
CA ASP A 248 -13.74 -11.70 14.78
C ASP A 248 -14.11 -11.11 16.13
N LEU A 249 -15.39 -11.22 16.50
CA LEU A 249 -15.96 -10.51 17.66
C LEU A 249 -16.50 -11.50 18.69
N ALA A 250 -16.02 -11.39 19.94
CA ALA A 250 -16.55 -12.12 21.09
C ALA A 250 -17.47 -11.23 21.95
N GLY A 251 -18.58 -11.78 22.44
CA GLY A 251 -19.51 -11.06 23.32
C GLY A 251 -20.88 -10.82 22.70
N PRO A 252 -21.53 -9.68 22.98
CA PRO A 252 -22.88 -9.37 22.53
C PRO A 252 -23.06 -9.47 21.00
N ARG A 253 -24.26 -9.85 20.58
CA ARG A 253 -24.63 -9.98 19.16
C ARG A 253 -24.78 -8.64 18.45
N GLU A 254 -25.08 -7.59 19.20
CA GLU A 254 -25.27 -6.26 18.66
C GLU A 254 -24.12 -5.32 19.05
N ALA A 255 -23.62 -4.58 18.07
CA ALA A 255 -22.56 -3.60 18.27
C ALA A 255 -22.65 -2.45 17.27
N ALA A 256 -22.58 -1.22 17.76
CA ALA A 256 -22.28 -0.06 16.94
C ALA A 256 -20.78 -0.04 16.65
N VAL A 257 -20.42 0.17 15.39
CA VAL A 257 -19.04 0.19 14.94
C VAL A 257 -18.77 1.47 14.17
N ARG A 258 -17.63 2.10 14.47
CA ARG A 258 -17.11 3.24 13.71
C ARG A 258 -15.65 2.99 13.37
N VAL A 259 -15.25 3.32 12.15
CA VAL A 259 -13.86 3.20 11.70
C VAL A 259 -13.37 4.57 11.27
N TYR A 260 -12.20 4.95 11.76
CA TYR A 260 -11.55 6.22 11.52
C TYR A 260 -10.18 6.01 10.89
N ALA A 261 -9.72 6.95 10.08
CA ALA A 261 -8.33 7.06 9.65
C ALA A 261 -7.67 8.27 10.27
N ALA A 262 -6.39 8.13 10.61
CA ALA A 262 -5.57 9.27 11.01
C ALA A 262 -5.27 10.16 9.79
N GLU A 263 -5.65 11.43 9.86
CA GLU A 263 -5.42 12.43 8.83
C GLU A 263 -5.04 13.78 9.47
N LYS A 264 -3.83 14.27 9.16
CA LYS A 264 -3.32 15.59 9.59
C LYS A 264 -3.46 15.86 11.10
N GLY A 265 -3.19 14.85 11.93
CA GLY A 265 -3.29 14.95 13.40
C GLY A 265 -4.72 14.88 13.95
N SER A 266 -5.69 14.50 13.13
CA SER A 266 -7.10 14.29 13.53
C SER A 266 -7.61 12.94 13.06
N TRP A 267 -8.69 12.44 13.67
CA TRP A 267 -9.37 11.22 13.24
C TRP A 267 -10.52 11.58 12.30
N ARG A 268 -10.45 11.11 11.05
CA ARG A 268 -11.53 11.25 10.06
C ARG A 268 -12.37 9.98 10.05
N LEU A 269 -13.68 10.11 10.26
CA LEU A 269 -14.62 8.98 10.13
C LEU A 269 -14.63 8.49 8.67
N LEU A 270 -14.45 7.18 8.49
CA LEU A 270 -14.48 6.49 7.21
C LEU A 270 -15.80 5.76 6.98
N VAL A 271 -16.28 5.08 8.01
CA VAL A 271 -17.51 4.30 7.94
C VAL A 271 -18.10 4.12 9.35
N GLN A 272 -19.42 4.06 9.43
CA GLN A 272 -20.14 3.70 10.65
C GLN A 272 -21.33 2.78 10.35
N GLY A 273 -21.72 1.97 11.33
CA GLY A 273 -22.88 1.10 11.19
C GLY A 273 -23.21 0.38 12.49
N ILE A 274 -24.30 -0.39 12.46
CA ILE A 274 -24.60 -1.37 13.49
C ILE A 274 -24.38 -2.75 12.88
N ARG A 275 -23.84 -3.65 13.68
CA ARG A 275 -23.85 -5.08 13.43
C ARG A 275 -24.89 -5.73 14.31
N ARG A 276 -25.68 -6.64 13.73
CA ARG A 276 -26.46 -7.64 14.47
C ARG A 276 -26.09 -9.03 14.00
N ALA A 277 -25.24 -9.71 14.77
CA ALA A 277 -24.82 -11.06 14.48
C ALA A 277 -25.96 -12.06 14.72
N SER A 278 -26.20 -12.96 13.76
CA SER A 278 -27.08 -14.10 13.95
C SER A 278 -26.58 -15.06 15.05
N GLN A 279 -25.25 -15.16 15.21
CA GLN A 279 -24.58 -15.99 16.22
C GLN A 279 -23.51 -15.20 17.00
N PRO A 280 -23.34 -15.43 18.32
CA PRO A 280 -22.21 -14.90 19.07
C PRO A 280 -20.89 -15.45 18.50
N GLY A 281 -19.83 -14.64 18.46
CA GLY A 281 -18.52 -15.12 18.01
C GLY A 281 -18.29 -15.08 16.49
N SER A 282 -19.21 -14.54 15.68
CA SER A 282 -19.05 -14.60 14.23
C SER A 282 -18.04 -13.58 13.69
N ARG A 283 -17.40 -13.94 12.58
CA ARG A 283 -16.62 -13.02 11.74
C ARG A 283 -17.55 -11.99 11.09
N PHE A 284 -17.10 -10.76 11.04
CA PHE A 284 -17.86 -9.60 10.60
C PHE A 284 -17.05 -8.77 9.64
N SER A 285 -17.65 -8.30 8.54
CA SER A 285 -16.95 -7.56 7.49
C SER A 285 -17.47 -6.12 7.43
N ILE A 286 -16.57 -5.15 7.54
CA ILE A 286 -16.85 -3.73 7.49
C ILE A 286 -16.28 -3.17 6.18
N PRO A 287 -17.10 -2.60 5.30
CA PRO A 287 -16.62 -1.95 4.09
C PRO A 287 -15.99 -0.60 4.45
N ILE A 288 -14.78 -0.33 3.94
CA ILE A 288 -14.12 0.97 4.13
C ILE A 288 -14.10 1.76 2.82
N LEU A 289 -14.00 1.07 1.67
CA LEU A 289 -14.11 1.58 0.29
C LEU A 289 -13.65 3.04 0.12
N THR A 290 -12.40 3.30 0.48
CA THR A 290 -11.85 4.66 0.49
C THR A 290 -10.68 4.81 -0.47
N LYS A 291 -10.37 6.06 -0.83
CA LYS A 291 -9.17 6.41 -1.59
C LYS A 291 -7.92 6.03 -0.78
N PRO A 292 -6.73 5.93 -1.44
CA PRO A 292 -5.48 5.69 -0.72
C PRO A 292 -5.34 6.60 0.51
N LEU A 293 -5.09 5.99 1.67
CA LEU A 293 -4.91 6.70 2.92
C LEU A 293 -3.47 7.20 3.04
N ASN A 294 -3.29 8.46 3.40
CA ASN A 294 -1.96 9.04 3.61
C ASN A 294 -1.28 8.48 4.88
N GLY A 295 -2.10 8.19 5.91
CA GLY A 295 -1.67 7.65 7.19
C GLY A 295 -1.45 6.13 7.14
N ARG A 296 -0.88 5.60 8.23
CA ARG A 296 -0.76 4.15 8.47
C ARG A 296 -1.77 3.61 9.47
N GLU A 297 -2.62 4.46 10.04
CA GLU A 297 -3.38 4.08 11.23
C GLU A 297 -4.88 4.14 10.97
N LEU A 298 -5.57 3.08 11.39
CA LEU A 298 -7.01 3.09 11.61
C LEU A 298 -7.30 3.01 13.09
N ARG A 299 -8.38 3.68 13.51
CA ARG A 299 -8.99 3.49 14.82
C ARG A 299 -10.37 2.90 14.62
N ILE A 300 -10.66 1.81 15.31
CA ILE A 300 -11.99 1.20 15.35
C ILE A 300 -12.57 1.52 16.72
N GLU A 301 -13.79 2.01 16.76
CA GLU A 301 -14.58 2.15 17.98
C GLU A 301 -15.74 1.17 17.93
N ILE A 302 -15.91 0.40 19.00
CA ILE A 302 -16.99 -0.56 19.17
C ILE A 302 -17.74 -0.21 20.46
N ALA A 303 -19.05 -0.09 20.36
CA ALA A 303 -19.93 0.15 21.49
C ALA A 303 -21.09 -0.83 21.46
N GLY A 304 -21.55 -1.25 22.64
CA GLY A 304 -22.70 -2.15 22.74
C GLY A 304 -23.14 -2.35 24.20
N PRO A 305 -24.27 -3.03 24.41
CA PRO A 305 -24.79 -3.28 25.74
C PRO A 305 -23.77 -4.07 26.58
N GLY A 306 -23.56 -3.65 27.83
CA GLY A 306 -22.64 -4.32 28.75
C GLY A 306 -21.15 -4.14 28.44
N GLY A 307 -20.76 -3.09 27.70
CA GLY A 307 -19.36 -2.80 27.35
C GLY A 307 -18.95 -3.21 25.93
N GLY A 308 -19.90 -3.67 25.10
CA GLY A 308 -19.67 -4.02 23.69
C GLY A 308 -18.92 -5.34 23.49
N PRO A 309 -18.92 -5.90 22.26
CA PRO A 309 -18.09 -7.06 21.95
C PRO A 309 -16.62 -6.68 21.85
N ARG A 310 -15.76 -7.65 22.18
CA ARG A 310 -14.32 -7.55 22.06
C ARG A 310 -13.85 -8.12 20.73
N ILE A 311 -12.89 -7.47 20.10
CA ILE A 311 -12.22 -8.03 18.92
C ILE A 311 -11.22 -9.09 19.37
N THR A 312 -11.38 -10.33 18.88
CA THR A 312 -10.47 -11.45 19.11
C THR A 312 -9.53 -11.71 17.95
N GLY A 313 -9.87 -11.20 16.77
CA GLY A 313 -9.07 -11.32 15.54
C GLY A 313 -9.46 -10.23 14.57
N ALA A 314 -8.51 -9.80 13.74
CA ALA A 314 -8.82 -8.93 12.63
C ALA A 314 -7.95 -9.24 11.41
N SER A 315 -8.51 -9.00 10.23
CA SER A 315 -7.77 -8.96 8.97
C SER A 315 -8.28 -7.82 8.12
N LEU A 316 -7.41 -7.30 7.28
CA LEU A 316 -7.69 -6.17 6.43
C LEU A 316 -7.43 -6.54 4.98
N ASP A 317 -8.43 -6.35 4.14
CA ASP A 317 -8.28 -6.48 2.70
C ASP A 317 -7.94 -5.12 2.11
N LEU A 318 -6.78 -5.05 1.48
CA LEU A 318 -6.27 -3.86 0.80
C LEU A 318 -6.46 -4.01 -0.70
N ALA A 319 -6.86 -2.93 -1.38
CA ALA A 319 -6.90 -2.93 -2.84
C ALA A 319 -5.47 -3.12 -3.35
N GLN A 320 -5.24 -4.16 -4.14
CA GLN A 320 -3.92 -4.48 -4.65
C GLN A 320 -3.51 -3.45 -5.71
N PRO A 321 -2.42 -2.69 -5.50
CA PRO A 321 -1.92 -1.78 -6.53
C PRO A 321 -1.34 -2.57 -7.70
N ILE A 322 -1.57 -2.09 -8.91
CA ILE A 322 -1.09 -2.70 -10.15
C ILE A 322 -0.16 -1.70 -10.82
N VAL A 323 1.05 -2.14 -11.11
CA VAL A 323 1.98 -1.41 -11.97
C VAL A 323 1.64 -1.72 -13.40
N THR A 324 1.49 -0.70 -14.21
CA THR A 324 1.23 -0.84 -15.63
C THR A 324 2.35 -0.17 -16.41
N PHE A 325 2.85 -0.83 -17.45
CA PHE A 325 3.86 -0.27 -18.36
C PHE A 325 3.74 -0.90 -19.74
N ARG A 326 4.27 -0.24 -20.77
CA ARG A 326 4.31 -0.78 -22.14
C ARG A 326 5.67 -1.42 -22.38
N ALA A 327 5.69 -2.74 -22.54
CA ALA A 327 6.88 -3.49 -22.94
C ALA A 327 7.14 -3.28 -24.43
N GLY A 328 8.35 -2.83 -24.78
CA GLY A 328 8.79 -2.62 -26.17
C GLY A 328 9.27 -3.90 -26.85
N SER A 329 9.70 -4.89 -26.08
CA SER A 329 10.14 -6.21 -26.54
C SER A 329 9.82 -7.28 -25.49
N PRO A 330 9.71 -8.57 -25.86
CA PRO A 330 9.75 -9.65 -24.89
C PRO A 330 11.10 -9.68 -24.15
N GLY A 331 11.10 -10.26 -22.95
CA GLY A 331 12.30 -10.44 -22.13
C GLY A 331 12.08 -10.14 -20.65
N ARG A 332 13.19 -10.09 -19.91
CA ARG A 332 13.20 -9.84 -18.46
C ARG A 332 13.22 -8.34 -18.19
N TYR A 333 12.14 -7.84 -17.62
CA TYR A 333 12.04 -6.50 -17.06
C TYR A 333 12.36 -6.54 -15.57
N GLU A 334 12.73 -5.39 -15.00
CA GLU A 334 13.06 -5.28 -13.59
C GLU A 334 12.27 -4.15 -12.93
N LEU A 335 11.51 -4.50 -11.89
CA LEU A 335 10.97 -3.52 -10.96
C LEU A 335 12.06 -3.19 -9.95
N ARG A 336 12.33 -1.90 -9.72
CA ARG A 336 13.28 -1.42 -8.72
C ARG A 336 12.61 -0.43 -7.78
N TYR A 337 12.88 -0.51 -6.49
CA TYR A 337 12.24 0.34 -5.48
C TYR A 337 13.03 0.47 -4.17
N GLY A 338 12.58 1.34 -3.27
CA GLY A 338 13.16 1.55 -1.95
C GLY A 338 13.97 2.84 -1.76
N ASP A 339 14.00 3.73 -2.76
CA ASP A 339 14.78 4.99 -2.69
C ASP A 339 14.07 6.12 -1.93
N GLY A 340 12.78 5.96 -1.64
CA GLY A 340 11.95 7.00 -1.01
C GLY A 340 11.80 8.27 -1.85
N CYS A 341 12.29 8.27 -3.09
CA CYS A 341 12.18 9.41 -3.99
C CYS A 341 10.79 9.45 -4.61
N SER A 342 10.29 10.66 -4.84
CA SER A 342 9.00 10.85 -5.49
C SER A 342 8.91 10.07 -6.79
N TYR A 343 7.74 9.51 -7.05
CA TYR A 343 7.44 8.84 -8.31
C TYR A 343 7.64 9.80 -9.49
N GLU A 344 8.63 9.55 -10.33
CA GLU A 344 8.76 10.23 -11.61
C GLU A 344 7.84 9.52 -12.61
N GLY A 345 6.53 9.66 -12.42
CA GLY A 345 5.57 9.23 -13.43
C GLY A 345 5.91 9.88 -14.77
N GLY A 346 5.67 9.17 -15.88
CA GLY A 346 5.85 9.72 -17.22
C GLY A 346 5.03 11.00 -17.34
N ARG A 347 5.67 12.17 -17.22
CA ARG A 347 4.99 13.48 -17.10
C ARG A 347 4.16 13.86 -18.35
N ASN A 348 4.27 13.09 -19.44
CA ASN A 348 3.71 13.45 -20.74
C ASN A 348 2.85 12.35 -21.40
N ASP A 349 2.73 11.15 -20.80
CA ASP A 349 1.94 10.06 -21.39
C ASP A 349 0.72 9.76 -20.53
N SER A 350 -0.47 9.85 -21.13
CA SER A 350 -1.72 9.42 -20.49
C SER A 350 -1.62 7.95 -20.07
N PRO A 351 -2.10 7.59 -18.87
CA PRO A 351 -2.15 6.19 -18.48
C PRO A 351 -2.95 5.38 -19.51
N PRO A 352 -2.48 4.19 -19.90
CA PRO A 352 -3.22 3.32 -20.80
C PRO A 352 -4.59 2.96 -20.21
N SER A 353 -5.57 2.69 -21.07
CA SER A 353 -6.91 2.38 -20.61
C SER A 353 -6.92 1.06 -19.84
N ARG A 354 -7.78 0.96 -18.82
CA ARG A 354 -8.02 -0.29 -18.09
C ARG A 354 -8.54 -1.44 -18.97
N TYR A 355 -9.15 -1.08 -20.10
CA TYR A 355 -9.75 -2.00 -21.07
C TYR A 355 -8.81 -2.40 -22.20
N ASP A 356 -7.59 -1.86 -22.23
CA ASP A 356 -6.59 -2.27 -23.22
C ASP A 356 -6.16 -3.71 -22.95
N ASP A 357 -6.09 -4.52 -24.01
CA ASP A 357 -5.63 -5.90 -23.94
C ASP A 357 -4.22 -5.92 -23.33
N SER A 358 -4.09 -6.65 -22.22
CA SER A 358 -2.89 -6.58 -21.38
C SER A 358 -2.54 -7.92 -20.76
N ALA A 359 -1.24 -8.23 -20.77
CA ALA A 359 -0.71 -9.39 -20.07
C ALA A 359 -0.64 -9.09 -18.57
N ARG A 360 -1.37 -9.87 -17.75
CA ARG A 360 -1.20 -9.87 -16.29
C ARG A 360 -0.08 -10.83 -15.92
N ILE A 361 0.99 -10.30 -15.34
CA ILE A 361 2.20 -11.06 -15.04
C ILE A 361 2.52 -10.90 -13.56
N ALA A 362 2.63 -12.00 -12.83
CA ALA A 362 3.06 -11.96 -11.43
C ALA A 362 4.54 -11.57 -11.34
N PRO A 363 4.94 -10.71 -10.38
CA PRO A 363 6.35 -10.42 -10.18
C PRO A 363 7.09 -11.66 -9.65
N GLY A 364 8.32 -11.89 -10.12
CA GLY A 364 9.21 -12.94 -9.60
C GLY A 364 9.69 -12.63 -8.17
N PRO A 365 10.63 -13.39 -7.59
CA PRO A 365 11.06 -13.17 -6.19
C PRO A 365 11.74 -11.82 -5.98
N GLU A 366 11.61 -11.27 -4.77
CA GLU A 366 12.32 -10.07 -4.33
C GLU A 366 13.77 -10.37 -3.95
N SER A 367 14.67 -9.51 -4.41
CA SER A 367 16.09 -9.53 -4.08
C SER A 367 16.52 -8.16 -3.58
N ALA A 368 17.30 -8.13 -2.49
CA ALA A 368 18.04 -6.93 -2.12
C ALA A 368 19.14 -6.69 -3.16
N ARG A 369 19.30 -5.43 -3.58
CA ARG A 369 20.39 -5.03 -4.46
C ARG A 369 21.68 -5.01 -3.66
N GLU A 370 22.72 -5.62 -4.21
CA GLU A 370 24.07 -5.45 -3.65
C GLU A 370 24.44 -3.95 -3.71
N LEU A 371 24.63 -3.37 -2.53
CA LEU A 371 25.17 -2.02 -2.44
C LEU A 371 26.58 -2.04 -3.04
N PRO A 372 26.98 -1.00 -3.80
CA PRO A 372 28.36 -0.91 -4.25
C PRO A 372 29.27 -1.06 -3.04
N PRO A 373 30.36 -1.85 -3.13
CA PRO A 373 31.24 -2.04 -2.00
C PRO A 373 31.70 -0.68 -1.50
N PHE A 374 31.72 -0.49 -0.17
CA PHE A 374 32.34 0.68 0.40
C PHE A 374 33.74 0.83 -0.21
N PRO A 375 34.16 2.05 -0.58
CA PRO A 375 35.52 2.28 -1.05
C PRO A 375 36.48 1.64 -0.05
N ARG A 376 37.23 0.62 -0.49
CA ARG A 376 38.13 -0.16 0.37
C ARG A 376 39.37 0.61 0.80
N ASP A 377 39.50 1.85 0.33
CA ASP A 377 40.65 2.65 0.64
C ASP A 377 40.38 3.47 1.89
N ASN A 378 41.38 3.47 2.78
CA ASN A 378 41.58 4.41 3.88
C ASN A 378 41.69 5.86 3.37
N ALA A 379 40.78 6.30 2.51
CA ALA A 379 40.54 7.69 2.19
C ALA A 379 39.94 8.31 3.44
N SER A 380 40.81 8.60 4.40
CA SER A 380 40.61 9.72 5.31
C SER A 380 40.04 10.86 4.45
N PRO A 381 38.96 11.53 4.87
CA PRO A 381 38.39 12.61 4.08
C PRO A 381 39.52 13.53 3.65
N VAL A 382 39.72 13.67 2.32
CA VAL A 382 40.85 14.41 1.71
C VAL A 382 40.84 15.88 2.13
N THR A 383 39.74 16.33 2.72
CA THR A 383 39.58 17.61 3.39
C THR A 383 39.38 17.35 4.89
N PRO A 384 40.19 17.92 5.79
CA PRO A 384 39.85 18.00 7.19
C PRO A 384 38.44 18.58 7.30
N LEU A 385 37.53 17.87 7.96
CA LEU A 385 36.24 18.44 8.31
C LEU A 385 36.53 19.63 9.23
N ASP A 386 36.30 20.85 8.74
CA ASP A 386 36.37 22.06 9.55
C ASP A 386 35.57 21.83 10.83
N GLY A 387 36.08 22.32 11.98
CA GLY A 387 35.50 22.07 13.31
C GLY A 387 34.03 22.48 13.49
N ARG A 388 33.43 23.15 12.50
CA ARG A 388 32.00 23.46 12.42
C ARG A 388 31.14 22.25 12.03
N PHE A 389 31.68 21.27 11.30
CA PHE A 389 30.94 20.05 10.90
C PHE A 389 30.79 19.04 12.05
N ALA A 390 31.79 18.97 12.94
CA ALA A 390 31.72 18.13 14.14
C ALA A 390 30.61 18.56 15.12
N ALA A 391 30.24 19.84 15.10
CA ALA A 391 29.14 20.38 15.92
C ALA A 391 27.75 20.12 15.31
N ALA A 392 27.66 19.81 14.01
CA ALA A 392 26.39 19.67 13.29
C ALA A 392 25.86 18.23 13.26
N TRP A 393 26.63 17.24 13.74
CA TRP A 393 26.28 15.82 13.62
C TRP A 393 26.33 15.11 14.99
N PRO A 394 25.23 15.10 15.77
CA PRO A 394 25.16 14.31 16.99
C PRO A 394 24.68 12.90 16.63
N VAL A 395 25.56 12.06 16.08
CA VAL A 395 25.36 10.60 16.08
C VAL A 395 26.24 10.01 17.18
N GLN A 396 25.73 10.02 18.41
CA GLN A 396 26.25 9.13 19.45
C GLN A 396 25.60 7.75 19.23
N ALA A 397 26.22 6.93 18.38
CA ALA A 397 25.99 5.49 18.47
C ALA A 397 26.59 5.00 19.80
N ALA A 398 25.78 4.36 20.64
CA ALA A 398 26.23 3.82 21.91
C ALA A 398 27.35 2.78 21.66
N GLY A 399 28.61 3.18 21.91
CA GLY A 399 29.79 2.34 21.76
C GLY A 399 30.90 2.89 20.86
N ALA A 400 30.68 3.95 20.08
CA ALA A 400 31.73 4.53 19.26
C ALA A 400 32.69 5.41 20.10
N ARG A 401 33.90 4.91 20.37
CA ARG A 401 34.99 5.74 20.92
C ARG A 401 35.81 6.34 19.76
N PRO A 402 36.08 7.66 19.75
CA PRO A 402 37.06 8.25 18.84
C PRO A 402 38.44 7.60 19.06
N GLY A 403 39.18 7.37 17.97
CA GLY A 403 40.39 6.53 17.92
C GLY A 403 41.38 6.78 19.06
N ALA A 404 41.58 5.76 19.89
CA ALA A 404 42.68 5.72 20.84
C ALA A 404 43.95 5.26 20.11
N ARG A 405 44.98 6.11 20.19
CA ARG A 405 46.36 5.83 19.79
C ARG A 405 46.85 4.60 20.55
N TRP A 406 47.47 3.66 19.84
CA TRP A 406 48.14 2.51 20.47
C TRP A 406 49.34 3.03 21.27
N GLU A 407 49.18 3.15 22.58
CA GLU A 407 50.30 3.23 23.51
C GLU A 407 50.36 1.93 24.31
N THR A 408 51.52 1.30 24.21
CA THR A 408 51.93 0.05 24.84
C THR A 408 51.83 0.11 26.35
N GLY A 409 51.15 -0.89 26.93
CA GLY A 409 51.47 -1.39 28.27
C GLY A 409 50.60 -0.85 29.41
N ARG A 410 49.64 -1.68 29.84
CA ARG A 410 49.32 -2.09 31.22
C ARG A 410 47.84 -2.48 31.31
N PHE A 411 47.57 -3.74 31.67
CA PHE A 411 46.26 -4.17 32.15
C PHE A 411 45.94 -3.47 33.48
N PRO A 412 44.67 -3.16 33.73
CA PRO A 412 44.11 -3.60 34.99
C PRO A 412 42.72 -4.26 34.86
N THR A 413 42.67 -5.33 35.64
CA THR A 413 41.59 -6.14 36.21
C THR A 413 40.34 -5.36 36.65
N SER A 414 39.16 -5.91 36.34
CA SER A 414 37.87 -5.86 37.08
C SER A 414 37.18 -4.52 37.37
N ALA A 415 35.90 -4.38 36.98
CA ALA A 415 34.76 -4.33 37.92
C ALA A 415 33.39 -3.93 37.29
N ARG A 416 32.40 -4.78 37.57
CA ARG A 416 31.01 -4.54 38.02
C ARG A 416 30.02 -3.72 37.17
N LEU A 417 28.93 -4.43 36.83
CA LEU A 417 27.59 -3.94 36.48
C LEU A 417 26.97 -3.06 37.60
N PRO A 418 26.12 -2.07 37.26
CA PRO A 418 25.12 -1.57 38.18
C PRO A 418 23.70 -1.98 37.78
N THR A 419 23.01 -2.40 38.83
CA THR A 419 21.65 -2.89 39.00
C THR A 419 20.60 -1.79 38.84
N THR A 420 19.42 -2.20 38.39
CA THR A 420 18.16 -1.47 38.29
C THR A 420 17.61 -1.00 39.64
N ARG A 421 16.92 0.16 39.66
CA ARG A 421 15.82 0.47 40.61
C ARG A 421 14.80 1.48 40.04
N PRO A 422 13.55 1.49 40.60
CA PRO A 422 12.33 1.87 39.88
C PRO A 422 11.83 3.29 40.19
N TRP A 423 10.99 3.80 39.28
CA TRP A 423 10.25 5.05 39.40
C TRP A 423 9.04 4.92 40.35
N ARG A 424 8.86 5.89 41.25
CA ARG A 424 7.67 6.08 42.11
C ARG A 424 6.80 7.22 41.54
N SER A 425 5.48 7.02 41.56
CA SER A 425 4.47 8.07 41.38
C SER A 425 4.37 8.96 42.63
N PRO A 426 3.96 10.24 42.48
CA PRO A 426 3.45 11.02 43.59
C PRO A 426 1.92 10.99 43.65
N ALA A 427 1.41 10.67 44.84
CA ALA A 427 0.05 10.94 45.28
C ALA A 427 -0.08 12.43 45.65
N GLY A 428 -1.27 12.99 45.46
CA GLY A 428 -1.64 14.34 45.89
C GLY A 428 -3.14 14.39 46.21
N ASP A 429 -3.47 13.98 47.43
CA ASP A 429 -4.77 14.22 48.08
C ASP A 429 -4.90 15.70 48.45
N CYS A 430 -6.05 16.29 48.13
CA CYS A 430 -6.59 17.45 48.86
C CYS A 430 -8.06 17.18 49.15
N SER A 431 -8.37 17.04 50.43
CA SER A 431 -9.70 16.76 50.97
C SER A 431 -10.30 17.98 51.68
N ARG A 432 -11.63 17.90 51.85
CA ARG A 432 -12.54 18.66 52.75
C ARG A 432 -13.18 19.92 52.13
N SER A 433 -14.48 20.20 52.29
CA SER A 433 -15.49 19.64 53.22
C SER A 433 -16.92 20.07 52.82
N VAL A 434 -17.88 19.17 53.09
CA VAL A 434 -19.35 19.39 53.20
C VAL A 434 -19.67 19.68 54.69
N PRO A 435 -20.80 20.33 55.07
CA PRO A 435 -22.09 19.63 55.32
C PRO A 435 -23.34 20.43 54.82
N SER A 436 -24.31 19.79 54.16
CA SER A 436 -25.56 19.15 54.66
C SER A 436 -26.67 20.10 55.12
N LEU A 437 -27.85 20.07 54.48
CA LEU A 437 -29.10 19.44 54.97
C LEU A 437 -30.37 19.93 54.23
N ALA A 438 -31.14 18.95 53.77
CA ALA A 438 -32.61 18.82 53.70
C ALA A 438 -33.51 20.02 53.30
N LYS A 439 -34.27 19.85 52.21
CA LYS A 439 -35.62 19.25 52.25
C LYS A 439 -35.96 18.62 50.91
#